data_AF-A0A9P5YYH7-F1
#
_entry.id   AF-A0A9P5YYH7-F1
#
_cell.length_a   1.000
_cell.length_b   1.000
_cell.length_c   1.000
_cell.angle_alpha   90.00
_cell.angle_beta   90.00
_cell.angle_gamma   90.00
#
_symmetry.space_group_name_H-M   'P 1'
#
loop_
_entity.id
_entity.type
_entity.pdbx_description
1 polymer ?
#
loop_
_entity_poly.entity_id
_entity_poly.type
_entity_poly.pdbx_seq_one_letter_code
_entity_poly.pdbx_strand_id
1 'polypeptide(L)'
;MQTRVISRSWGYGVEQHEDELRSILNHDAYFPERYILCGEWMFATYSISYSVLPDYFIAYDIFDRALQSWADTKTLHALLEGTTIASVPILYEGSMPSEAELLTMIQSGSRVYDGRVEGVYVKVEANGRIKSRGKVVRSDFIAGNEHWTRGGLRQNNLRLQNDTDIV
;
A
#
# COMPACT_ATOMS: atom_id res chain seq x y z
N MET A 1 12.29 -22.02 28.84
CA MET A 1 12.12 -22.22 27.39
C MET A 1 10.67 -22.56 27.13
N GLN A 2 9.88 -21.56 26.75
CA GLN A 2 8.55 -21.71 26.13
C GLN A 2 8.12 -20.31 25.67
N THR A 3 8.43 -19.98 24.42
CA THR A 3 7.81 -18.86 23.73
C THR A 3 6.69 -19.47 22.91
N ARG A 4 5.44 -19.23 23.31
CA ARG A 4 4.28 -19.55 22.49
C ARG A 4 4.32 -18.63 21.28
N VAL A 5 4.66 -19.21 20.15
CA VAL A 5 4.61 -18.57 18.85
C VAL A 5 3.13 -18.45 18.45
N ILE A 6 2.61 -17.22 18.45
CA ILE A 6 1.35 -16.87 17.77
C ILE A 6 1.72 -16.50 16.33
N SER A 7 2.19 -17.45 15.51
CA SER A 7 2.64 -17.23 14.11
C SER A 7 1.74 -17.90 13.08
N ARG A 8 0.54 -17.39 12.86
CA ARG A 8 -0.19 -17.81 11.64
C ARG A 8 -0.81 -16.68 10.83
N SER A 9 -1.05 -15.50 11.41
CA SER A 9 -1.66 -14.37 10.70
C SER A 9 -0.67 -13.38 10.09
N TRP A 10 0.58 -13.32 10.56
CA TRP A 10 1.59 -12.38 10.05
C TRP A 10 2.46 -12.94 8.92
N GLY A 11 2.54 -14.27 8.78
CA GLY A 11 3.43 -14.92 7.80
C GLY A 11 2.94 -14.84 6.35
N TYR A 12 1.62 -14.83 6.14
CA TYR A 12 1.04 -15.18 4.84
C TYR A 12 1.46 -14.30 3.66
N GLY A 13 1.72 -13.00 3.85
CA GLY A 13 2.17 -12.14 2.74
C GLY A 13 3.67 -11.78 2.76
N VAL A 14 4.33 -11.79 3.94
CA VAL A 14 5.79 -11.56 3.99
C VAL A 14 6.51 -12.78 3.42
N GLU A 15 6.02 -13.98 3.73
CA GLU A 15 6.52 -15.23 3.13
C GLU A 15 6.23 -15.30 1.62
N GLN A 16 5.09 -14.74 1.18
CA GLN A 16 4.74 -14.71 -0.25
C GLN A 16 5.71 -13.82 -1.06
N HIS A 17 6.09 -12.66 -0.53
CA HIS A 17 6.94 -11.69 -1.25
C HIS A 17 8.38 -11.67 -0.74
N GLU A 18 8.84 -12.67 0.01
CA GLU A 18 10.15 -12.60 0.67
C GLU A 18 11.30 -12.33 -0.33
N ASP A 19 11.35 -13.11 -1.41
CA ASP A 19 12.39 -12.98 -2.44
C ASP A 19 12.32 -11.64 -3.18
N GLU A 20 11.10 -11.17 -3.49
CA GLU A 20 10.87 -9.89 -4.16
C GLU A 20 11.24 -8.71 -3.26
N LEU A 21 10.86 -8.76 -1.97
CA LEU A 21 11.25 -7.78 -0.96
C LEU A 21 12.76 -7.75 -0.80
N ARG A 22 13.42 -8.92 -0.77
CA ARG A 22 14.90 -8.97 -0.71
C ARG A 22 15.53 -8.34 -1.94
N SER A 23 14.97 -8.56 -3.13
CA SER A 23 15.44 -7.94 -4.38
C SER A 23 15.31 -6.41 -4.34
N ILE A 24 14.17 -5.89 -3.87
CA ILE A 24 13.93 -4.44 -3.75
C ILE A 24 14.83 -3.81 -2.67
N LEU A 25 14.87 -4.40 -1.47
CA LEU A 25 15.53 -3.80 -0.32
C LEU A 25 17.06 -3.90 -0.39
N ASN A 26 17.58 -4.88 -1.15
CA ASN A 26 19.01 -5.04 -1.44
C ASN A 26 19.36 -4.68 -2.90
N HIS A 27 18.55 -3.82 -3.53
CA HIS A 27 18.79 -3.39 -4.91
C HIS A 27 20.17 -2.72 -5.11
N ASP A 28 20.68 -2.06 -4.07
CA ASP A 28 22.01 -1.44 -4.09
C ASP A 28 23.06 -2.39 -3.49
N ALA A 29 23.90 -2.96 -4.36
CA ALA A 29 24.97 -3.88 -3.96
C ALA A 29 26.05 -3.26 -3.05
N TYR A 30 26.17 -1.93 -3.04
CA TYR A 30 27.18 -1.20 -2.27
C TYR A 30 26.60 -0.56 -1.00
N PHE A 31 25.28 -0.42 -0.93
CA PHE A 31 24.57 0.11 0.22
C PHE A 31 23.42 -0.82 0.63
N PRO A 32 23.72 -1.91 1.37
CA PRO A 32 22.70 -2.80 1.91
C PRO A 32 21.66 -2.03 2.73
N GLU A 33 20.41 -2.49 2.66
CA GLU A 33 19.29 -1.86 3.37
C GLU A 33 19.08 -0.37 3.03
N ARG A 34 19.49 0.09 1.84
CA ARG A 34 19.30 1.49 1.41
C ARG A 34 17.85 1.91 1.49
N TYR A 35 16.96 1.02 1.08
CA TYR A 35 15.56 1.32 0.90
C TYR A 35 14.72 0.77 2.05
N ILE A 36 13.70 1.55 2.43
CA ILE A 36 12.60 1.10 3.29
C ILE A 36 11.33 1.20 2.44
N LEU A 37 10.75 0.05 2.11
CA LEU A 37 9.46 -0.01 1.44
C LEU A 37 8.34 0.18 2.47
N CYS A 38 7.45 1.14 2.24
CA CYS A 38 6.28 1.40 3.06
C CYS A 38 5.02 0.94 2.33
N GLY A 39 4.16 0.24 3.06
CA GLY A 39 2.88 -0.25 2.56
C GLY A 39 1.90 -0.50 3.69
N GLU A 40 0.64 -0.75 3.33
CA GLU A 40 -0.42 -1.08 4.28
C GLU A 40 -0.66 -2.59 4.31
N TRP A 41 -0.84 -3.15 5.51
CA TRP A 41 -1.17 -4.56 5.68
C TRP A 41 -2.69 -4.76 5.70
N MET A 42 -3.22 -5.23 4.58
CA MET A 42 -4.64 -5.33 4.29
C MET A 42 -5.21 -6.73 4.57
N PHE A 43 -4.51 -7.60 5.30
CA PHE A 43 -5.00 -8.95 5.62
C PHE A 43 -6.29 -8.92 6.45
N ALA A 44 -6.34 -8.09 7.49
CA ALA A 44 -7.49 -7.98 8.38
C ALA A 44 -8.37 -6.77 8.00
N THR A 45 -9.68 -6.98 7.99
CA THR A 45 -10.69 -5.93 7.91
C THR A 45 -10.65 -5.08 9.19
N TYR A 46 -10.43 -3.77 9.05
CA TYR A 46 -10.45 -2.82 10.17
C TYR A 46 -11.72 -1.94 10.17
N SER A 47 -11.89 -1.08 9.16
CA SER A 47 -13.10 -0.27 8.97
C SER A 47 -13.89 -0.68 7.73
N ILE A 48 -13.16 -1.09 6.68
CA ILE A 48 -13.70 -1.41 5.36
C ILE A 48 -13.40 -2.88 5.07
N SER A 49 -14.44 -3.61 4.70
CA SER A 49 -14.31 -4.98 4.20
C SER A 49 -13.97 -4.94 2.71
N TYR A 50 -12.69 -5.16 2.38
CA TYR A 50 -12.26 -5.18 0.99
C TYR A 50 -12.64 -6.51 0.32
N SER A 51 -13.16 -6.42 -0.91
CA SER A 51 -13.71 -7.58 -1.63
C SER A 51 -12.82 -8.09 -2.76
N VAL A 52 -11.94 -7.25 -3.31
CA VAL A 52 -11.12 -7.58 -4.49
C VAL A 52 -9.71 -6.94 -4.42
N LEU A 53 -9.04 -7.08 -3.27
CA LEU A 53 -7.67 -6.56 -3.10
C LEU A 53 -6.70 -7.21 -4.10
N PRO A 54 -5.77 -6.46 -4.70
CA PRO A 54 -4.76 -7.06 -5.57
C PRO A 54 -3.73 -7.87 -4.77
N ASP A 55 -3.51 -7.52 -3.50
CA ASP A 55 -2.52 -8.13 -2.60
C ASP A 55 -2.91 -7.80 -1.13
N TYR A 56 -2.43 -8.57 -0.17
CA TYR A 56 -2.50 -8.21 1.25
C TYR A 56 -1.49 -7.15 1.65
N PHE A 57 -0.38 -7.01 0.91
CA PHE A 57 0.54 -5.89 1.10
C PHE A 57 0.41 -4.89 -0.05
N ILE A 58 0.02 -3.65 0.25
CA ILE A 58 -0.11 -2.61 -0.77
C ILE A 58 0.95 -1.54 -0.52
N ALA A 59 1.97 -1.49 -1.37
CA ALA A 59 3.03 -0.50 -1.31
C ALA A 59 2.52 0.91 -1.66
N TYR A 60 3.00 1.93 -0.96
CA TYR A 60 2.65 3.32 -1.27
C TYR A 60 3.82 4.30 -1.24
N ASP A 61 4.94 3.98 -0.59
CA ASP A 61 6.12 4.85 -0.52
C ASP A 61 7.40 4.04 -0.41
N ILE A 62 8.51 4.67 -0.78
CA ILE A 62 9.84 4.14 -0.48
C ILE A 62 10.73 5.25 0.07
N PHE A 63 11.42 4.97 1.18
CA PHE A 63 12.38 5.87 1.77
C PHE A 63 13.80 5.43 1.42
N ASP A 64 14.57 6.32 0.82
CA ASP A 64 15.99 6.16 0.55
C ASP A 64 16.79 6.70 1.75
N ARG A 65 17.43 5.78 2.50
CA ARG A 65 18.25 6.11 3.67
C ARG A 65 19.58 6.75 3.29
N ALA A 66 20.14 6.47 2.11
CA ALA A 66 21.38 7.12 1.69
C ALA A 66 21.12 8.61 1.43
N LEU A 67 19.97 8.92 0.82
CA LEU A 67 19.59 10.30 0.51
C LEU A 67 18.71 10.96 1.57
N GLN A 68 18.32 10.23 2.62
CA GLN A 68 17.43 10.69 3.69
C GLN A 68 16.14 11.34 3.15
N SER A 69 15.45 10.65 2.25
CA SER A 69 14.24 11.16 1.61
C SER A 69 13.32 10.09 1.07
N TRP A 70 12.08 10.48 0.89
CA TRP A 70 11.12 9.74 0.09
C TRP A 70 11.40 9.87 -1.40
N ALA A 71 11.51 8.73 -2.09
CA ALA A 71 11.60 8.72 -3.55
C ALA A 71 10.23 9.03 -4.16
N ASP A 72 10.22 9.53 -5.40
CA ASP A 72 8.98 9.80 -6.12
C ASP A 72 8.24 8.52 -6.55
N THR A 73 6.99 8.68 -6.97
CA THR A 73 6.12 7.57 -7.34
C THR A 73 6.67 6.80 -8.54
N LYS A 74 7.34 7.49 -9.48
CA LYS A 74 8.03 6.85 -10.61
C LYS A 74 9.13 5.90 -10.13
N THR A 75 9.96 6.32 -9.17
CA THR A 75 11.03 5.49 -8.61
C THR A 75 10.47 4.28 -7.85
N LEU A 76 9.40 4.48 -7.07
CA LEU A 76 8.70 3.36 -6.43
C LEU A 76 8.25 2.33 -7.47
N HIS A 77 7.55 2.76 -8.53
CA HIS A 77 7.05 1.85 -9.55
C HIS A 77 8.17 1.15 -10.32
N ALA A 78 9.28 1.84 -10.61
CA ALA A 78 10.44 1.23 -11.24
C ALA A 78 11.09 0.15 -10.35
N LEU A 79 11.10 0.33 -9.03
CA LEU A 79 11.62 -0.68 -8.10
C LEU A 79 10.67 -1.87 -7.93
N LEU A 80 9.36 -1.65 -8.07
CA LEU A 80 8.36 -2.73 -8.05
C LEU A 80 8.23 -3.46 -9.40
N GLU A 81 8.81 -2.92 -10.47
CA GLU A 81 8.74 -3.52 -11.80
C GLU A 81 9.32 -4.94 -11.79
N GLY A 82 8.56 -5.91 -12.30
CA GLY A 82 8.93 -7.33 -12.29
C GLY A 82 8.64 -8.07 -10.98
N THR A 83 8.06 -7.41 -9.98
CA THR A 83 7.53 -8.05 -8.77
C THR A 83 6.02 -8.22 -8.84
N THR A 84 5.47 -9.08 -7.99
CA THR A 84 4.03 -9.25 -7.81
C THR A 84 3.45 -8.31 -6.74
N ILE A 85 4.30 -7.56 -6.02
CA ILE A 85 3.88 -6.58 -5.00
C ILE A 85 3.05 -5.47 -5.65
N ALA A 86 1.80 -5.34 -5.21
CA ALA A 86 0.92 -4.28 -5.69
C ALA A 86 1.23 -2.92 -5.04
N SER A 87 1.01 -1.83 -5.78
CA SER A 87 1.04 -0.46 -5.25
C SER A 87 -0.35 0.18 -5.22
N VAL A 88 -0.50 1.24 -4.43
CA VAL A 88 -1.70 2.08 -4.46
C VAL A 88 -1.91 2.68 -5.87
N PRO A 89 -3.15 2.75 -6.38
CA PRO A 89 -3.39 3.26 -7.72
C PRO A 89 -3.14 4.77 -7.81
N ILE A 90 -2.53 5.21 -8.90
CA ILE A 90 -2.51 6.63 -9.27
C ILE A 90 -3.92 7.03 -9.72
N LEU A 91 -4.52 7.99 -9.02
CA LEU A 91 -5.83 8.56 -9.36
C LEU A 91 -5.71 9.78 -10.27
N TYR A 92 -4.63 10.55 -10.12
CA TYR A 92 -4.37 11.78 -10.85
C TYR A 92 -2.86 12.07 -10.86
N GLU A 93 -2.36 12.60 -11.97
CA GLU A 93 -1.00 13.13 -12.13
C GLU A 93 -1.08 14.46 -12.88
N GLY A 94 -0.40 15.49 -12.38
CA GLY A 94 -0.45 16.83 -12.97
C GLY A 94 -0.23 17.95 -11.96
N SER A 95 -0.76 19.15 -12.26
CA SER A 95 -0.75 20.30 -11.36
C SER A 95 -1.50 20.01 -10.06
N MET A 96 -1.09 20.63 -8.95
CA MET A 96 -1.77 20.45 -7.66
C MET A 96 -3.28 20.71 -7.80
N PRO A 97 -4.15 19.71 -7.52
CA PRO A 97 -5.59 19.91 -7.58
C PRO A 97 -6.04 20.96 -6.58
N SER A 98 -7.05 21.74 -6.96
CA SER A 98 -7.76 22.63 -6.06
C SER A 98 -8.48 21.86 -4.95
N GLU A 99 -8.85 22.56 -3.88
CA GLU A 99 -9.63 21.97 -2.78
C GLU A 99 -10.93 21.34 -3.29
N ALA A 100 -11.65 21.99 -4.20
CA ALA A 100 -12.89 21.47 -4.78
C ALA A 100 -12.67 20.17 -5.57
N GLU A 101 -11.56 20.06 -6.30
CA GLU A 101 -11.19 18.84 -7.01
C GLU A 101 -10.84 17.71 -6.04
N LEU A 102 -10.06 18.00 -4.98
CA LEU A 102 -9.75 17.01 -3.94
C LEU A 102 -11.02 16.50 -3.24
N LEU A 103 -11.95 17.41 -2.91
CA LEU A 103 -13.23 17.05 -2.32
C LEU A 103 -14.08 16.21 -3.27
N THR A 104 -13.98 16.41 -4.59
CA THR A 104 -14.66 15.56 -5.59
C THR A 104 -14.01 14.18 -5.66
N MET A 105 -12.67 14.11 -5.66
CA MET A 105 -11.94 12.84 -5.72
C MET A 105 -12.29 11.91 -4.55
N ILE A 106 -12.43 12.44 -3.33
CA ILE A 106 -12.82 11.62 -2.17
C ILE A 106 -14.27 11.11 -2.24
N GLN A 107 -15.12 11.65 -3.14
CA GLN A 107 -16.47 11.12 -3.38
C GLN A 107 -16.50 9.98 -4.41
N SER A 108 -15.38 9.70 -5.07
CA SER A 108 -15.32 8.65 -6.09
C SER A 108 -15.45 7.24 -5.51
N GLY A 109 -15.93 6.30 -6.33
CA GLY A 109 -15.99 4.89 -5.99
C GLY A 109 -14.60 4.27 -5.82
N SER A 110 -14.45 3.41 -4.84
CA SER A 110 -13.26 2.60 -4.62
C SER A 110 -13.10 1.55 -5.71
N ARG A 111 -11.84 1.23 -6.04
CA ARG A 111 -11.51 0.15 -6.99
C ARG A 111 -11.46 -1.24 -6.36
N VAL A 112 -11.51 -1.32 -5.03
CA VAL A 112 -11.21 -2.54 -4.26
C VAL A 112 -12.33 -2.97 -3.30
N TYR A 113 -13.42 -2.21 -3.24
CA TYR A 113 -14.67 -2.58 -2.55
C TYR A 113 -15.84 -1.76 -3.07
N ASP A 114 -17.06 -2.19 -2.74
CA ASP A 114 -18.30 -1.50 -3.08
C ASP A 114 -18.55 -0.33 -2.10
N GLY A 115 -18.11 0.87 -2.50
CA GLY A 115 -18.28 2.10 -1.72
C GLY A 115 -17.37 3.23 -2.19
N ARG A 116 -17.47 4.40 -1.56
CA ARG A 116 -16.58 5.55 -1.84
C ARG A 116 -15.21 5.33 -1.23
N VAL A 117 -14.14 5.80 -1.88
CA VAL A 117 -12.78 5.80 -1.32
C VAL A 117 -12.75 6.39 0.10
N GLU A 118 -11.86 5.91 0.96
CA GLU A 118 -11.64 6.51 2.30
C GLU A 118 -11.17 7.96 2.18
N GLY A 119 -10.22 8.18 1.28
CA GLY A 119 -9.56 9.46 1.07
C GLY A 119 -8.57 9.37 -0.07
N VAL A 120 -7.83 10.45 -0.28
CA VAL A 120 -6.72 10.52 -1.23
C VAL A 120 -5.43 10.88 -0.51
N TYR A 121 -4.34 10.25 -0.93
CA TYR A 121 -2.98 10.58 -0.54
C TYR A 121 -2.33 11.39 -1.65
N VAL A 122 -1.86 12.60 -1.32
CA VAL A 122 -1.34 13.57 -2.28
C VAL A 122 0.15 13.75 -2.05
N LYS A 123 0.93 13.69 -3.12
CA LYS A 123 2.37 13.89 -3.13
C LYS A 123 2.73 15.03 -4.09
N VAL A 124 3.58 15.93 -3.65
CA VAL A 124 4.24 16.90 -4.52
C VAL A 124 5.64 16.38 -4.78
N GLU A 125 5.94 16.09 -6.04
CA GLU A 125 7.18 15.40 -6.45
C GLU A 125 8.04 16.32 -7.32
N ALA A 126 9.36 16.29 -7.11
CA ALA A 126 10.31 16.99 -7.95
C ALA A 126 11.72 16.37 -7.85
N ASN A 127 12.37 16.20 -9.00
CA ASN A 127 13.74 15.68 -9.12
C ASN A 127 13.93 14.31 -8.43
N GLY A 128 13.06 13.33 -8.73
CA GLY A 128 13.21 11.97 -8.19
C GLY A 128 12.69 11.79 -6.75
N ARG A 129 12.08 12.81 -6.15
CA ARG A 129 11.82 12.88 -4.70
C ARG A 129 10.48 13.52 -4.38
N ILE A 130 9.85 13.06 -3.30
CA ILE A 130 8.70 13.74 -2.70
C ILE A 130 9.19 14.95 -1.90
N LYS A 131 8.61 16.12 -2.17
CA LYS A 131 8.85 17.40 -1.47
C LYS A 131 7.88 17.64 -0.34
N SER A 132 6.62 17.30 -0.55
CA SER A 132 5.59 17.34 0.47
C SER A 132 4.54 16.27 0.21
N ARG A 133 3.86 15.86 1.26
CA ARG A 133 2.82 14.83 1.20
C ARG A 133 1.73 15.14 2.21
N GLY A 134 0.50 14.80 1.88
CA GLY A 134 -0.66 15.04 2.73
C GLY A 134 -1.79 14.07 2.39
N LYS A 135 -2.84 14.07 3.22
CA LYS A 135 -4.03 13.26 2.95
C LYS A 135 -5.30 14.08 3.13
N VAL A 136 -6.29 13.80 2.31
CA VAL A 136 -7.66 14.30 2.47
C VAL A 136 -8.53 13.07 2.68
N VAL A 137 -9.19 13.00 3.82
CA VAL A 137 -10.04 11.86 4.21
C VAL A 137 -11.47 12.37 4.30
N ARG A 138 -12.45 11.55 3.90
CA ARG A 138 -13.86 11.93 4.02
C ARG A 138 -14.22 12.20 5.48
N SER A 139 -14.98 13.26 5.72
CA SER A 139 -15.39 13.66 7.07
C SER A 139 -16.31 12.65 7.75
N ASP A 140 -17.05 11.86 6.97
CA ASP A 140 -17.94 10.79 7.43
C ASP A 140 -17.25 9.42 7.48
N PHE A 141 -15.94 9.35 7.23
CA PHE A 141 -15.19 8.11 7.40
C PHE A 141 -14.91 7.84 8.87
N ILE A 142 -15.43 6.70 9.36
CA ILE A 142 -15.16 6.21 10.71
C ILE A 142 -14.02 5.20 10.59
N ALA A 143 -12.82 5.59 11.02
CA ALA A 143 -11.75 4.63 11.28
C ALA A 143 -12.23 3.69 12.41
N GLY A 144 -12.23 2.38 12.19
CA GLY A 144 -12.72 1.39 13.14
C GLY A 144 -12.17 1.65 14.55
N ASN A 145 -13.04 1.64 15.55
CA ASN A 145 -12.68 1.98 16.94
C ASN A 145 -12.09 0.81 17.72
N GLU A 146 -11.92 -0.36 17.11
CA GLU A 146 -11.38 -1.55 17.77
C GLU A 146 -10.00 -1.84 17.23
N HIS A 147 -8.98 -1.72 18.08
CA HIS A 147 -7.71 -2.42 17.87
C HIS A 147 -8.06 -3.86 17.47
N TRP A 148 -7.63 -4.28 16.29
CA TRP A 148 -7.87 -5.60 15.64
C TRP A 148 -7.68 -6.82 16.57
N THR A 149 -7.05 -6.63 17.73
CA THR A 149 -6.96 -7.58 18.85
C THR A 149 -8.26 -7.85 19.61
N ARG A 150 -9.31 -7.02 19.51
CA ARG A 150 -10.54 -7.12 20.33
C ARG A 150 -11.77 -7.61 19.57
N GLY A 151 -11.87 -7.29 18.27
CA GLY A 151 -12.84 -7.90 17.36
C GLY A 151 -12.32 -9.23 16.81
N GLY A 152 -13.22 -10.16 16.47
CA GLY A 152 -12.80 -11.37 15.75
C GLY A 152 -12.13 -10.99 14.43
N LEU A 153 -10.95 -11.56 14.15
CA LEU A 153 -10.22 -11.29 12.91
C LEU A 153 -11.07 -11.71 11.71
N ARG A 154 -11.48 -10.72 10.91
CA ARG A 154 -12.11 -10.94 9.61
C ARG A 154 -11.08 -10.69 8.53
N GLN A 155 -10.85 -11.68 7.68
CA GLN A 155 -9.91 -11.59 6.57
C GLN A 155 -10.54 -10.85 5.39
N ASN A 156 -9.80 -9.95 4.74
CA ASN A 156 -10.20 -9.33 3.48
C ASN A 156 -10.05 -10.32 2.30
N ASN A 157 -10.76 -10.08 1.21
CA ASN A 157 -10.70 -10.95 0.04
C ASN A 157 -9.74 -10.39 -1.03
N LEU A 158 -8.90 -11.27 -1.57
CA LEU A 158 -8.10 -10.98 -2.75
C LEU A 158 -8.97 -11.09 -4.02
N ARG A 159 -8.58 -10.36 -5.07
CA ARG A 159 -9.14 -10.53 -6.41
C ARG A 159 -8.83 -11.96 -6.89
N LEU A 160 -9.86 -12.67 -7.36
CA LEU A 160 -9.67 -13.96 -8.02
C LEU A 160 -8.79 -13.77 -9.25
N GLN A 161 -7.60 -14.39 -9.28
CA GLN A 161 -6.88 -14.59 -10.52
C GLN A 161 -7.65 -15.67 -11.29
N ASN A 162 -8.18 -15.35 -12.47
CA ASN A 162 -8.67 -16.40 -13.36
C ASN A 162 -7.44 -17.14 -13.87
N ASP A 163 -7.29 -18.42 -13.50
CA ASP A 163 -6.41 -19.37 -14.18
C ASP A 163 -6.91 -19.56 -15.62
N THR A 164 -6.61 -18.58 -16.48
CA THR A 164 -6.79 -18.72 -17.92
C THR A 164 -5.50 -18.26 -18.57
N ASP A 165 -4.51 -19.15 -18.59
CA ASP A 165 -3.49 -19.28 -19.64
C ASP A 165 -2.79 -20.65 -19.47
N ILE A 166 -3.55 -21.72 -19.67
CA ILE A 166 -3.02 -23.00 -20.17
C ILE A 166 -3.77 -23.28 -21.47
N VAL A 167 -3.20 -22.82 -22.60
CA VAL A 167 -3.27 -23.50 -23.91
C VAL A 167 -1.95 -23.25 -24.63
#